data_AF-A0A2W4T6W7-F1
#
_entry.id   AF-A0A2W4T6W7-F1
#
_cell.length_a   1.000
_cell.length_b   1.000
_cell.length_c   1.000
_cell.angle_alpha   90.00
_cell.angle_beta   90.00
_cell.angle_gamma   90.00
#
_symmetry.space_group_name_H-M   'P 1'
#
loop_
_entity.id
_entity.type
_entity.pdbx_description
1 polymer ?
#
loop_
_entity_poly.entity_id
_entity_poly.type
_entity_poly.pdbx_seq_one_letter_code
_entity_poly.pdbx_strand_id
1 'polypeptide(L)'
;MTEQPGNTIRLRFRSTVGHDVETRPLPALWLSAAAVSVAPDSPPIAVFDGIWWQLDGQYFSGFDCEGRCRVSFHTHDTRRENGPFQRLWTASRVLYADLNMLALCDPSAGGWRSAGSGYLWPLICIEAVR
;
A
#
# COMPACT_ATOMS: atom_id res chain seq x y z
N MET A 1 12.41 -10.95 -25.64
CA MET A 1 12.61 -11.18 -24.19
C MET A 1 11.25 -11.42 -23.58
N THR A 2 10.92 -12.67 -23.32
CA THR A 2 9.65 -13.10 -22.73
C THR A 2 9.79 -12.93 -21.22
N GLU A 3 9.14 -11.92 -20.64
CA GLU A 3 9.02 -11.80 -19.19
C GLU A 3 8.37 -13.09 -18.67
N GLN A 4 9.09 -13.83 -17.83
CA GLN A 4 8.45 -14.83 -16.97
C GLN A 4 7.32 -14.11 -16.22
N PRO A 5 6.13 -14.70 -16.05
CA PRO A 5 5.08 -14.09 -15.25
C PRO A 5 5.59 -13.97 -13.80
N GLY A 6 6.19 -12.82 -13.50
CA GLY A 6 6.62 -12.47 -12.16
C GLY A 6 5.38 -12.38 -11.29
N ASN A 7 5.54 -12.66 -10.00
CA ASN A 7 4.49 -12.37 -9.05
C ASN A 7 4.19 -10.88 -9.07
N THR A 8 3.01 -10.50 -9.54
CA THR A 8 2.58 -9.11 -9.63
C THR A 8 1.41 -8.83 -8.72
N ILE A 9 1.34 -7.61 -8.20
CA ILE A 9 0.22 -7.03 -7.48
C ILE A 9 -0.58 -6.11 -8.40
N ARG A 10 -1.89 -6.05 -8.18
CA ARG A 10 -2.76 -4.98 -8.68
C ARG A 10 -3.40 -4.27 -7.51
N LEU A 11 -3.45 -2.94 -7.58
CA LEU A 11 -4.30 -2.15 -6.68
C LEU A 11 -5.60 -1.82 -7.38
N ARG A 12 -6.71 -2.03 -6.69
CA ARG A 12 -8.03 -1.52 -7.06
C ARG A 12 -8.40 -0.37 -6.12
N PHE A 13 -8.38 0.86 -6.62
CA PHE A 13 -8.82 2.05 -5.90
C PHE A 13 -10.34 2.12 -5.87
N ARG A 14 -10.92 2.33 -4.69
CA ARG A 14 -12.36 2.21 -4.42
C ARG A 14 -13.04 3.58 -4.43
N SER A 15 -13.91 3.81 -5.41
CA SER A 15 -14.68 5.06 -5.53
C SER A 15 -15.97 4.99 -4.74
N THR A 16 -16.43 6.13 -4.21
CA THR A 16 -17.74 6.25 -3.54
C THR A 16 -18.85 6.73 -4.47
N VAL A 17 -18.50 7.40 -5.57
CA VAL A 17 -19.44 8.08 -6.48
C VAL A 17 -19.20 7.75 -7.97
N GLY A 18 -18.19 6.93 -8.28
CA GLY A 18 -17.82 6.57 -9.64
C GLY A 18 -17.38 5.10 -9.77
N HIS A 19 -16.56 4.83 -10.79
CA HIS A 19 -15.99 3.50 -11.02
C HIS A 19 -14.69 3.31 -10.24
N ASP A 20 -14.42 2.07 -9.84
CA ASP A 20 -13.11 1.69 -9.33
C ASP A 20 -12.06 1.77 -10.43
N VAL A 21 -10.83 2.11 -10.04
CA VAL A 21 -9.68 2.18 -10.96
C VAL A 21 -8.66 1.15 -10.55
N GLU A 22 -8.14 0.39 -11.52
CA GLU A 22 -7.12 -0.61 -11.28
C GLU A 22 -5.78 -0.21 -11.88
N THR A 23 -4.70 -0.49 -11.15
CA THR A 23 -3.36 -0.35 -11.69
C THR A 23 -3.06 -1.50 -12.67
N ARG A 24 -2.10 -1.27 -13.56
CA ARG A 24 -1.40 -2.38 -14.23
C ARG A 24 -0.78 -3.34 -13.19
N PRO A 25 -0.42 -4.58 -13.57
CA PRO A 25 0.40 -5.45 -12.74
C PRO A 25 1.72 -4.77 -12.36
N LEU A 26 2.07 -4.82 -11.08
CA LEU A 26 3.29 -4.22 -10.51
C LEU A 26 4.07 -5.26 -9.73
N PRO A 27 5.40 -5.29 -9.80
CA PRO A 27 6.21 -6.26 -9.06
C PRO A 27 6.17 -6.02 -7.55
N ALA A 28 6.10 -4.76 -7.15
CA ALA A 28 6.02 -4.31 -5.77
C ALA A 28 5.37 -2.93 -5.71
N LEU A 29 4.93 -2.56 -4.50
CA LEU A 29 4.35 -1.26 -4.19
C LEU A 29 4.97 -0.71 -2.92
N TRP A 30 5.22 0.59 -2.90
CA TRP A 30 5.78 1.29 -1.75
C TRP A 30 4.79 2.34 -1.28
N LEU A 31 4.48 2.32 0.02
CA LEU A 31 3.57 3.24 0.68
C LEU A 31 4.37 4.09 1.64
N SER A 32 4.36 5.40 1.42
CA SER A 32 4.67 6.39 2.45
C SER A 32 3.38 6.88 3.10
N ALA A 33 3.47 7.82 4.05
CA ALA A 33 2.27 8.44 4.59
C ALA A 33 1.51 9.31 3.56
N ALA A 34 2.16 9.71 2.48
CA ALA A 34 1.64 10.67 1.51
C ALA A 34 1.43 10.09 0.11
N ALA A 35 1.91 8.88 -0.19
CA ALA A 35 1.87 8.36 -1.55
C ALA A 35 1.98 6.83 -1.64
N VAL A 36 1.52 6.31 -2.79
CA VAL A 36 1.85 4.98 -3.29
C VAL A 36 2.74 5.12 -4.53
N SER A 37 3.81 4.34 -4.63
CA SER A 37 4.75 4.35 -5.75
C SER A 37 5.27 2.94 -6.09
N VAL A 38 5.98 2.79 -7.21
CA VAL A 38 6.56 1.49 -7.64
C VAL A 38 7.92 1.20 -7.00
N ALA A 39 8.58 2.24 -6.51
CA ALA A 39 9.86 2.23 -5.79
C ALA A 39 9.92 3.44 -4.85
N PRO A 40 10.74 3.42 -3.77
CA PRO A 40 10.77 4.48 -2.75
C PRO A 40 10.87 5.91 -3.31
N ASP A 41 11.73 6.10 -4.31
CA ASP A 41 12.02 7.43 -4.90
C ASP A 41 11.41 7.64 -6.29
N SER A 42 10.52 6.74 -6.71
CA SER A 42 9.83 6.88 -8.00
C SER A 42 8.64 7.84 -7.90
N PRO A 43 8.21 8.45 -9.03
CA PRO A 43 6.99 9.24 -9.05
C PRO A 43 5.79 8.48 -8.48
N PRO A 44 4.90 9.15 -7.74
CA PRO A 44 3.75 8.50 -7.14
C PRO A 44 2.77 8.02 -8.21
N ILE A 45 2.21 6.83 -8.01
CA ILE A 45 1.02 6.35 -8.71
C ILE A 45 -0.20 7.12 -8.17
N ALA A 46 -0.31 7.23 -6.85
CA ALA A 46 -1.39 7.93 -6.17
C ALA A 46 -0.85 8.72 -4.98
N VAL A 47 -1.49 9.85 -4.68
CA VAL A 47 -1.12 10.73 -3.57
C VAL A 47 -2.23 10.72 -2.53
N PHE A 48 -1.88 10.75 -1.25
CA PHE A 48 -2.84 10.85 -0.16
C PHE A 48 -2.86 12.27 0.39
N ASP A 49 -4.03 12.92 0.39
CA ASP A 49 -4.19 14.30 0.87
C ASP A 49 -4.51 14.40 2.38
N GLY A 50 -4.59 13.27 3.07
CA GLY A 50 -5.00 13.18 4.48
C GLY A 50 -6.40 12.58 4.67
N ILE A 51 -7.23 12.59 3.63
CA ILE A 51 -8.60 12.05 3.64
C ILE A 51 -8.80 11.05 2.51
N TRP A 52 -8.37 11.40 1.30
CA TRP A 52 -8.61 10.64 0.07
C TRP A 52 -7.30 10.32 -0.65
N TRP A 53 -7.31 9.20 -1.37
CA TRP A 53 -6.30 8.90 -2.39
C TRP A 53 -6.67 9.59 -3.69
N GLN A 54 -5.74 10.32 -4.28
CA GLN A 54 -5.86 10.96 -5.58
C GLN A 54 -5.07 10.19 -6.63
N LEU A 55 -5.75 9.80 -7.72
CA LEU A 55 -5.16 9.13 -8.89
C LEU A 55 -5.83 9.71 -10.14
N ASP A 56 -5.03 10.21 -11.08
CA ASP A 56 -5.50 10.80 -12.36
C ASP A 56 -6.65 11.81 -12.22
N GLY A 57 -6.58 12.66 -11.18
CA GLY A 57 -7.59 13.69 -10.89
C GLY A 57 -8.87 13.18 -10.22
N GLN A 58 -8.96 11.90 -9.91
CA GLN A 58 -10.08 11.28 -9.20
C GLN A 58 -9.72 10.98 -7.74
N TYR A 59 -10.75 10.93 -6.88
CA TYR A 59 -10.61 10.71 -5.44
C TYR A 59 -11.20 9.36 -5.01
N PHE A 60 -10.47 8.65 -4.15
CA PHE A 60 -10.79 7.30 -3.71
C PHE A 60 -10.64 7.16 -2.20
N SER A 61 -11.54 6.38 -1.59
CA SER A 61 -11.59 6.13 -0.14
C SER A 61 -10.46 5.26 0.40
N GLY A 62 -9.82 4.53 -0.51
CA GLY A 62 -8.90 3.46 -0.20
C GLY A 62 -8.60 2.64 -1.44
N PHE A 63 -7.86 1.55 -1.24
CA PHE A 63 -7.60 0.57 -2.28
C PHE A 63 -7.54 -0.85 -1.70
N ASP A 64 -7.84 -1.84 -2.53
CA ASP A 64 -7.61 -3.24 -2.26
C ASP A 64 -6.39 -3.73 -3.07
N CYS A 65 -5.58 -4.58 -2.46
CA CYS A 65 -4.52 -5.34 -3.11
C CYS A 65 -5.08 -6.74 -3.43
N GLU A 66 -5.21 -7.04 -4.71
CA GLU A 66 -5.69 -8.36 -5.15
C GLU A 66 -4.57 -9.40 -5.11
N GLY A 67 -4.85 -10.53 -4.47
CA GLY A 67 -3.94 -11.67 -4.38
C GLY A 67 -3.14 -11.74 -3.07
N ARG A 68 -2.49 -12.90 -2.89
CA ARG A 68 -1.69 -13.17 -1.70
C ARG A 68 -0.43 -12.29 -1.72
N CYS A 69 -0.19 -11.56 -0.64
CA CYS A 69 0.91 -10.60 -0.56
C CYS A 69 1.72 -10.74 0.73
N ARG A 70 2.98 -10.31 0.71
CA ARG A 70 3.81 -10.06 1.89
C ARG A 70 3.95 -8.56 2.08
N VAL A 71 3.99 -8.14 3.35
CA VAL A 71 4.22 -6.74 3.72
C VAL A 71 5.55 -6.65 4.44
N SER A 72 6.38 -5.68 4.10
CA SER A 72 7.58 -5.36 4.86
C SER A 72 7.54 -3.90 5.28
N PHE A 73 7.86 -3.64 6.54
CA PHE A 73 8.00 -2.29 7.08
C PHE A 73 9.48 -1.91 7.03
N HIS A 74 9.78 -0.68 6.62
CA HIS A 74 11.14 -0.22 6.37
C HIS A 74 11.45 1.09 7.09
N THR A 75 12.63 1.14 7.67
CA THR A 75 13.40 2.36 7.96
C THR A 75 14.68 2.34 7.11
N HIS A 76 15.58 3.31 7.27
CA HIS A 76 16.89 3.28 6.61
C HIS A 76 17.72 2.04 7.01
N ASP A 77 17.64 1.62 8.27
CA ASP A 77 18.52 0.58 8.83
C ASP A 77 17.81 -0.73 9.15
N THR A 78 16.47 -0.76 9.09
CA THR A 78 15.67 -1.89 9.60
C THR A 78 14.56 -2.26 8.64
N ARG A 79 14.41 -3.56 8.42
CA ARG A 79 13.30 -4.16 7.67
C ARG A 79 12.59 -5.19 8.55
N ARG A 80 11.26 -5.15 8.59
CA ARG A 80 10.45 -6.16 9.28
C ARG A 80 9.37 -6.72 8.38
N GLU A 81 9.45 -8.01 8.11
CA GLU A 81 8.47 -8.73 7.31
C GLU A 81 7.24 -9.16 8.12
N ASN A 82 6.08 -9.15 7.47
CA ASN A 82 4.79 -9.55 8.00
C ASN A 82 4.00 -10.29 6.90
N GLY A 83 3.24 -11.30 7.29
CA GLY A 83 2.48 -12.14 6.38
C GLY A 83 3.22 -13.44 6.02
N PRO A 84 2.81 -14.13 4.94
CA PRO A 84 1.92 -13.66 3.89
C PRO A 84 0.45 -13.53 4.31
N PHE A 85 -0.26 -12.63 3.65
CA PHE A 85 -1.68 -12.32 3.84
C PHE A 85 -2.47 -12.70 2.58
N GLN A 86 -3.75 -13.05 2.74
CA GLN A 86 -4.64 -13.38 1.63
C GLN A 86 -5.28 -12.13 1.02
N ARG A 87 -5.51 -11.11 1.85
CA ARG A 87 -6.07 -9.83 1.43
C ARG A 87 -5.37 -8.70 2.14
N LEU A 88 -5.17 -7.59 1.43
CA LEU A 88 -4.71 -6.35 2.01
C LEU A 88 -5.50 -5.19 1.43
N TRP A 89 -5.86 -4.22 2.26
CA TRP A 89 -6.60 -3.04 1.80
C TRP A 89 -6.36 -1.85 2.71
N THR A 90 -6.63 -0.66 2.18
CA THR A 90 -6.63 0.58 2.95
C THR A 90 -8.03 1.15 3.07
N ALA A 91 -8.34 1.69 4.24
CA ALA A 91 -9.54 2.49 4.47
C ALA A 91 -9.28 3.48 5.60
N SER A 92 -9.68 4.74 5.42
CA SER A 92 -9.63 5.77 6.48
C SER A 92 -8.27 5.87 7.20
N ARG A 93 -7.16 5.89 6.44
CA ARG A 93 -5.76 5.90 6.93
C ARG A 93 -5.27 4.61 7.57
N VAL A 94 -6.08 3.56 7.58
CA VAL A 94 -5.69 2.28 8.17
C VAL A 94 -5.31 1.31 7.06
N LEU A 95 -4.19 0.62 7.24
CA LEU A 95 -3.80 -0.53 6.46
C LEU A 95 -4.25 -1.79 7.19
N TYR A 96 -5.07 -2.59 6.53
CA TYR A 96 -5.55 -3.87 7.02
C TYR A 96 -4.94 -5.02 6.23
N ALA A 97 -4.75 -6.14 6.91
CA ALA A 97 -4.52 -7.41 6.26
C ALA A 97 -5.40 -8.51 6.84
N ASP A 98 -6.02 -9.26 5.95
CA ASP A 98 -7.05 -10.29 6.20
C ASP A 98 -8.27 -9.78 6.98
N LEU A 99 -8.18 -9.70 8.31
CA LEU A 99 -9.21 -9.16 9.21
C LEU A 99 -8.60 -8.29 10.33
N ASN A 100 -7.30 -8.01 10.26
CA ASN A 100 -6.55 -7.33 11.31
C ASN A 100 -6.01 -5.99 10.79
N MET A 101 -6.01 -4.99 11.67
CA MET A 101 -5.27 -3.76 11.43
C MET A 101 -3.76 -4.06 11.50
N LEU A 102 -3.02 -3.72 10.44
CA LEU A 102 -1.56 -3.80 10.43
C LEU A 102 -0.92 -2.49 10.85
N ALA A 103 -1.43 -1.37 10.34
CA ALA A 103 -0.85 -0.07 10.59
C ALA A 103 -1.86 1.07 10.44
N LEU A 104 -1.59 2.16 11.14
CA LEU A 104 -2.30 3.43 11.01
C LEU A 104 -1.36 4.48 10.42
N CYS A 105 -1.75 5.11 9.32
CA CYS A 105 -1.02 6.24 8.74
C CYS A 105 -1.12 7.46 9.68
N ASP A 106 0.04 8.02 10.01
CA ASP A 106 0.21 9.25 10.78
C ASP A 106 0.98 10.26 9.92
N PRO A 107 0.27 11.06 9.09
CA PRO A 107 0.91 12.03 8.20
C PRO A 107 1.71 13.09 8.95
N SER A 108 1.30 13.44 10.17
CA SER A 108 2.01 14.44 10.99
C SER A 108 3.37 13.93 11.47
N ALA A 109 3.50 12.62 11.68
CA ALA A 109 4.75 11.95 11.97
C ALA A 109 5.48 11.47 10.70
N GLY A 110 4.88 11.60 9.52
CA GLY A 110 5.48 11.22 8.23
C GLY A 110 5.61 9.70 8.02
N GLY A 111 4.74 8.88 8.63
CA GLY A 111 4.85 7.42 8.46
C GLY A 111 3.62 6.63 8.89
N TRP A 112 3.83 5.33 9.11
CA TRP A 112 2.83 4.35 9.48
C TRP A 112 3.15 3.76 10.84
N ARG A 113 2.25 3.90 11.81
CA ARG A 113 2.37 3.26 13.13
C ARG A 113 1.89 1.82 13.04
N SER A 114 2.79 0.87 13.29
CA SER A 114 2.41 -0.55 13.35
C SER A 114 1.45 -0.79 14.51
N ALA A 115 0.35 -1.50 14.25
CA ALA A 115 -0.65 -1.82 15.27
C ALA A 115 -0.09 -2.73 16.38
N GLY A 116 0.84 -3.63 16.05
CA GLY A 116 1.39 -4.59 17.00
C GLY A 116 2.45 -4.00 17.93
N SER A 117 3.27 -3.06 17.45
CA SER A 117 4.39 -2.50 18.23
C SER A 117 4.29 -1.01 18.53
N GLY A 118 3.35 -0.27 17.94
CA GLY A 118 3.26 1.19 18.02
C GLY A 118 4.38 1.96 17.30
N TYR A 119 5.46 1.27 16.93
CA TYR A 119 6.61 1.84 16.21
C TYR A 119 6.19 2.48 14.89
N LEU A 120 6.79 3.63 14.60
CA LEU A 120 6.55 4.42 13.40
C LEU A 120 7.51 4.00 12.28
N TRP A 121 6.95 3.60 11.15
CA TRP A 121 7.68 3.16 9.97
C TRP A 121 7.46 4.14 8.83
N PRO A 122 8.50 4.79 8.30
CA PRO A 122 8.37 5.73 7.18
C PRO A 122 7.80 5.09 5.91
N LEU A 123 8.15 3.83 5.66
CA LEU A 123 7.79 3.11 4.44
C LEU A 123 7.24 1.72 4.72
N ILE A 124 6.28 1.33 3.91
CA ILE A 124 5.77 -0.04 3.81
C ILE A 124 5.93 -0.52 2.36
N CYS A 125 6.48 -1.71 2.16
CA CYS A 125 6.54 -2.37 0.86
C CYS A 125 5.58 -3.56 0.83
N ILE A 126 4.87 -3.72 -0.28
CA ILE A 126 3.95 -4.82 -0.55
C ILE A 126 4.46 -5.57 -1.77
N GLU A 127 4.61 -6.89 -1.66
CA GLU A 127 5.12 -7.78 -2.70
C GLU A 127 4.19 -9.00 -2.88
N ALA A 128 3.94 -9.42 -4.12
CA ALA A 128 3.11 -10.60 -4.37
C ALA A 128 3.87 -11.89 -4.02
N VAL A 129 3.19 -12.84 -3.38
CA VAL A 129 3.74 -14.16 -3.03
C VAL A 129 3.04 -15.28 -3.81
N ARG A 130 3.77 -16.38 -4.04
CA ARG A 130 3.23 -17.58 -4.67
C ARG A 130 2.32 -18.37 -3.72
#